data_AF-A0A530M545-F1
#
_entry.id   AF-A0A530M545-F1
#
_cell.length_a   1.000
_cell.length_b   1.000
_cell.length_c   1.000
_cell.angle_alpha   90.00
_cell.angle_beta   90.00
_cell.angle_gamma   90.00
#
_symmetry.space_group_name_H-M   'P 1'
#
loop_
_entity.id
_entity.type
_entity.pdbx_description
1 polymer ?
#
loop_
_entity_poly.entity_id
_entity_poly.type
_entity_poly.pdbx_seq_one_letter_code
_entity_poly.pdbx_strand_id
1 'polypeptide(L)' 'AWKAANAVSDARDKIDGSDDKDQGIQIDGKANIVPSTPDAIAFTRTPQEVLRIVYLTDQEGASKGGFYPNGMNGKIKST' A
#
# COMPACT_ATOMS: atom_id res chain seq x y z
N ALA A 1 1.23 -18.83 7.92
CA ALA A 1 1.28 -18.03 6.68
C ALA A 1 0.27 -16.87 6.71
N TRP A 2 -1.03 -17.14 6.91
CA TRP A 2 -2.08 -16.10 6.86
C TRP A 2 -1.87 -14.95 7.83
N LYS A 3 -1.57 -15.22 9.10
CA LYS A 3 -1.29 -14.16 10.09
C LYS A 3 -0.17 -13.22 9.65
N ALA A 4 0.91 -13.75 9.07
CA ALA A 4 2.04 -12.95 8.62
C ALA A 4 1.70 -12.14 7.36
N ALA A 5 0.97 -12.74 6.40
CA ALA A 5 0.52 -12.05 5.21
C ALA A 5 -0.45 -10.90 5.55
N ASN A 6 -1.41 -11.14 6.46
CA ASN A 6 -2.33 -10.11 6.91
C ASN A 6 -1.61 -8.99 7.66
N ALA A 7 -0.62 -9.31 8.51
CA ALA A 7 0.17 -8.26 9.17
C ALA A 7 0.94 -7.37 8.18
N VAL A 8 1.38 -7.90 7.04
CA VAL A 8 1.98 -7.09 5.97
C VAL A 8 0.92 -6.22 5.27
N SER A 9 -0.29 -6.75 5.06
CA SER A 9 -1.43 -5.99 4.53
C SER A 9 -1.75 -4.80 5.44
N ASP A 10 -1.99 -5.06 6.73
CA ASP A 10 -2.33 -4.04 7.73
C ASP A 10 -1.22 -2.98 7.87
N ALA A 11 0.05 -3.40 7.77
CA ALA A 11 1.17 -2.47 7.83
C ALA A 11 1.24 -1.54 6.61
N ARG A 12 0.84 -2.02 5.42
CA ARG A 12 0.77 -1.20 4.21
C ARG A 12 -0.43 -0.27 4.23
N ASP A 13 -1.59 -0.76 4.68
CA ASP A 13 -2.82 0.03 4.85
C ASP A 13 -2.58 1.23 5.79
N LYS A 14 -1.88 0.98 6.90
CA LYS A 14 -1.56 2.03 7.88
C LYS A 14 -0.77 3.21 7.30
N ILE A 15 0.09 2.96 6.31
CA ILE A 15 1.00 3.99 5.77
C ILE A 15 0.52 4.54 4.43
N ASP A 16 -0.40 3.87 3.73
CA ASP A 16 -0.77 4.28 2.39
C ASP A 16 -1.87 5.35 2.36
N GLY A 17 -2.61 5.59 3.44
CA GLY A 17 -3.66 6.62 3.45
C GLY A 17 -4.65 6.47 4.60
N SER A 18 -5.81 7.11 4.47
CA SER A 18 -6.94 6.99 5.41
C SER A 18 -7.96 5.93 5.01
N ASP A 19 -7.92 5.48 3.76
CA ASP A 19 -8.87 4.54 3.19
C ASP A 19 -8.34 3.12 3.34
N ASP A 20 -9.21 2.15 3.65
CA ASP A 20 -8.86 0.72 3.64
C ASP A 20 -8.73 0.23 2.18
N LYS A 21 -7.48 0.10 1.72
CA LYS A 21 -7.10 -0.25 0.33
C LYS A 21 -6.26 -1.53 0.27
N ASP A 22 -5.92 -2.11 1.42
CA ASP A 22 -5.09 -3.30 1.52
C ASP A 22 -5.82 -4.46 2.19
N GLN A 23 -6.26 -5.40 1.36
CA GLN A 23 -6.93 -6.60 1.83
C GLN A 23 -5.97 -7.76 2.00
N GLY A 24 -6.12 -8.46 3.14
CA GLY A 24 -5.42 -9.72 3.38
C GLY A 24 -5.78 -10.82 2.38
N ILE A 25 -5.03 -11.93 2.41
CA ILE A 25 -5.20 -13.08 1.50
C ILE A 25 -6.41 -13.96 1.83
N GLN A 26 -7.18 -13.59 2.85
CA GLN A 26 -8.41 -14.26 3.26
C GLN A 26 -9.41 -13.22 3.80
N ILE A 27 -10.66 -13.29 3.34
CA ILE A 27 -11.79 -12.49 3.83
C ILE A 27 -12.93 -13.47 4.15
N ASP A 28 -13.53 -13.35 5.33
CA ASP A 28 -14.64 -14.22 5.79
C ASP A 28 -14.39 -15.72 5.59
N GLY A 29 -13.15 -16.16 5.84
CA GLY A 29 -12.75 -17.55 5.70
C GLY A 29 -12.47 -18.02 4.27
N LYS A 30 -12.68 -17.17 3.25
CA LYS A 30 -12.46 -17.49 1.83
C LYS A 30 -11.18 -16.85 1.29
N ALA A 31 -10.53 -17.51 0.35
CA ALA A 31 -9.33 -16.98 -0.28
C ALA A 31 -9.65 -15.67 -1.05
N ASN A 32 -8.85 -14.64 -0.80
CA ASN A 32 -8.93 -13.38 -1.52
C ASN A 32 -7.82 -13.32 -2.57
N ILE A 33 -8.15 -13.70 -3.81
CA ILE A 33 -7.16 -13.84 -4.88
C ILE A 33 -7.06 -12.59 -5.75
N VAL A 34 -8.15 -11.80 -5.84
CA VAL A 34 -8.21 -10.57 -6.63
C VAL A 34 -8.76 -9.45 -5.75
N PRO A 35 -7.90 -8.77 -4.96
CA PRO A 35 -8.31 -7.61 -4.18
C PRO A 35 -8.81 -6.51 -5.12
N SER A 36 -10.11 -6.28 -5.09
CA SER A 36 -10.80 -5.36 -5.99
C SER A 36 -12.11 -4.87 -5.37
N THR A 37 -12.65 -3.80 -5.96
CA THR A 37 -14.01 -3.34 -5.73
C THR A 37 -15.05 -4.40 -6.18
N PRO A 38 -16.34 -4.26 -5.80
CA PRO A 38 -17.39 -5.17 -6.27
C PRO A 38 -17.51 -5.27 -7.81
N ASP A 39 -17.07 -4.24 -8.53
CA ASP A 39 -17.05 -4.18 -9.99
C ASP A 39 -15.74 -4.70 -10.61
N ALA A 40 -14.92 -5.43 -9.83
CA ALA A 40 -13.63 -5.99 -10.23
C ALA A 40 -12.58 -4.95 -10.65
N ILE A 41 -12.67 -3.72 -10.15
CA ILE A 41 -11.66 -2.67 -10.36
C ILE A 41 -10.61 -2.76 -9.25
N ALA A 42 -9.33 -2.81 -9.63
CA ALA A 42 -8.21 -2.79 -8.69
C ALA A 42 -8.17 -1.48 -7.88
N PHE A 43 -7.81 -1.55 -6.60
CA PHE A 43 -7.68 -0.38 -5.74
C PHE A 43 -6.62 0.58 -6.26
N THR A 44 -7.03 1.82 -6.56
CA THR A 44 -6.15 2.87 -7.05
C THR A 44 -5.35 3.49 -5.91
N ARG A 45 -4.10 3.84 -6.19
CA ARG A 45 -3.26 4.63 -5.29
C ARG A 45 -2.71 5.86 -6.00
N THR A 46 -2.63 6.98 -5.28
CA THR A 46 -1.92 8.16 -5.78
C THR A 46 -0.40 7.92 -5.72
N PRO A 47 0.41 8.69 -6.46
CA PRO A 47 1.86 8.61 -6.34
C PRO A 47 2.37 8.83 -4.90
N GLN A 48 1.70 9.68 -4.12
CA GLN A 48 2.07 9.94 -2.72
C GLN A 48 1.80 8.72 -1.83
N GLU A 49 0.68 8.03 -2.03
CA GLU A 49 0.34 6.81 -1.29
C GLU A 49 1.34 5.68 -1.60
N VAL A 50 1.73 5.53 -2.88
CA VAL A 50 2.78 4.58 -3.28
C VAL A 50 4.13 4.93 -2.65
N LEU A 51 4.51 6.22 -2.62
CA LEU A 51 5.76 6.66 -1.99
C LEU A 51 5.82 6.31 -0.50
N ARG A 52 4.73 6.56 0.23
CA ARG A 52 4.64 6.22 1.65
C ARG A 52 4.89 4.74 1.90
N ILE A 53 4.31 3.87 1.07
CA ILE A 53 4.55 2.41 1.15
C ILE A 53 6.02 2.07 0.93
N VAL A 54 6.64 2.55 -0.16
CA VAL A 54 8.03 2.15 -0.47
C VAL A 54 9.07 2.79 0.44
N TYR A 55 8.76 3.94 1.04
CA TYR A 55 9.58 4.59 2.06
C TYR A 55 9.27 4.10 3.49
N LEU A 56 8.27 3.22 3.67
CA LEU A 56 7.82 2.68 4.95
C LEU A 56 7.51 3.78 5.99
N THR A 57 6.74 4.78 5.58
CA THR A 57 6.40 5.95 6.41
C THR A 57 5.04 6.52 6.06
N ASP A 58 4.30 7.00 7.07
CA ASP A 58 3.05 7.76 6.91
C ASP A 58 3.31 9.27 6.74
N GLN A 59 4.57 9.71 6.81
CA GLN A 59 4.94 11.12 6.74
C GLN A 59 4.71 11.70 5.35
N GLU A 60 3.98 12.83 5.30
CA GLU A 60 3.83 13.61 4.09
C GLU A 60 5.16 14.19 3.62
N GLY A 61 5.37 14.17 2.29
CA GLY A 61 6.57 14.73 1.67
C GLY A 61 7.86 13.97 1.95
N ALA A 62 7.81 12.76 2.55
CA ALA A 62 8.97 11.91 2.70
C ALA A 62 9.66 11.68 1.33
N SER A 63 10.97 11.90 1.29
CA SER A 63 11.76 11.83 0.04
C SER A 63 12.71 10.63 -0.01
N LYS A 64 12.79 9.85 1.08
CA LYS A 64 13.63 8.66 1.24
C LYS A 64 13.16 7.85 2.46
N GLY A 65 13.55 6.59 2.53
CA GLY A 65 13.23 5.68 3.62
C GLY A 65 13.04 4.26 3.13
N GLY A 66 12.79 3.32 4.06
CA GLY A 66 12.41 1.95 3.74
C GLY A 66 13.31 1.29 2.69
N PHE A 67 12.71 0.85 1.58
CA PHE A 67 13.39 0.19 0.48
C PHE A 67 14.31 1.12 -0.33
N TYR A 68 14.12 2.43 -0.20
CA TYR A 68 14.87 3.47 -0.90
C TYR A 68 15.49 4.43 0.13
N PRO A 69 16.49 3.98 0.91
CA PRO A 69 17.08 4.78 1.99
C PRO A 69 17.75 6.08 1.49
N ASN A 70 18.13 6.12 0.21
CA ASN A 70 18.70 7.30 -0.46
C ASN A 70 17.69 8.07 -1.33
N GLY A 71 16.42 7.68 -1.30
CA GLY A 71 15.37 8.22 -2.17
C GLY A 71 15.41 7.63 -3.58
N MET A 72 14.31 7.78 -4.31
CA MET A 72 14.24 7.41 -5.73
C MET A 72 14.87 8.50 -6.61
N ASN A 73 15.32 8.11 -7.81
CA ASN A 73 16.04 8.98 -8.74
C ASN A 73 15.16 9.65 -9.82
N GLY A 74 13.85 9.77 -9.59
CA GLY A 74 12.89 10.28 -10.58
C GLY A 74 12.06 11.48 -10.08
N LYS A 75 11.61 12.31 -11.02
CA LYS A 75 10.58 13.33 -10.72
C LYS A 75 9.21 12.67 -10.71
N ILE A 76 8.47 12.78 -9.62
CA ILE A 76 7.05 12.45 -9.62
C ILE A 76 6.31 13.56 -10.37
N LYS A 77 5.63 13.19 -11.45
CA LYS A 77 4.67 14.09 -12.10
C LYS A 77 3.35 13.96 -11.34
N SER A 78 2.97 15.00 -10.61
CA SER A 78 1.56 15.17 -10.21
C SER A 78 0.81 15.63 -11.45
N THR A 79 -0.18 14.85 -11.88
CA THR A 79 -1.17 15.29 -12.88
C THR A 79 -2.11 16.30 -12.27
#